data_AF-A0A1G2U205-F1
#
_entry.id   AF-A0A1G2U205-F1
#
_cell.length_a   1.000
_cell.length_b   1.000
_cell.length_c   1.000
_cell.angle_alpha   90.00
_cell.angle_beta   90.00
_cell.angle_gamma   90.00
#
_symmetry.space_group_name_H-M   'P 1'
#
loop_
_entity.id
_entity.type
_entity.pdbx_description
1 polymer ?
#
loop_
_entity_poly.entity_id
_entity_poly.type
_entity_poly.pdbx_seq_one_letter_code
_entity_poly.pdbx_strand_id
1 'polypeptide(L)'
;MSPYLAIFDWLSVLALIFMSIGIFKQWMHIQKTGSADDIVTQEVLTRFIITWILFVKIVLVGDIYLIIGQVVLGIAITMYFITLLHVKSRLPK
;
A
#
# COMPACT_ATOMS: atom_id res chain seq x y z
N MET A 1 -10.21 -14.01 -25.53
CA MET A 1 -9.38 -13.01 -24.81
C MET A 1 -8.15 -12.76 -25.66
N SER A 2 -7.92 -11.54 -26.14
CA SER A 2 -6.76 -11.22 -27.00
C SER A 2 -5.46 -11.39 -26.17
N PRO A 3 -4.39 -12.04 -26.68
CA PRO A 3 -3.17 -12.31 -25.92
C PRO A 3 -2.49 -11.03 -25.40
N TYR A 4 -2.73 -9.88 -26.04
CA TYR A 4 -2.25 -8.58 -25.59
C TYR A 4 -2.86 -8.16 -24.24
N LEU A 5 -4.14 -8.45 -24.00
CA LEU A 5 -4.83 -8.07 -22.75
C LEU A 5 -4.23 -8.78 -21.54
N ALA A 6 -3.89 -10.07 -21.67
CA ALA A 6 -3.31 -10.85 -20.58
C ALA A 6 -1.96 -10.31 -20.11
N ILE A 7 -1.12 -9.77 -21.02
CA ILE A 7 0.17 -9.18 -20.65
C ILE A 7 -0.04 -7.91 -19.82
N PHE A 8 -1.01 -7.07 -20.19
CA PHE A 8 -1.33 -5.85 -19.43
C PHE A 8 -1.88 -6.17 -18.03
N ASP A 9 -2.68 -7.22 -17.88
CA ASP A 9 -3.20 -7.66 -16.58
C ASP A 9 -2.05 -8.05 -15.64
N TRP A 10 -1.10 -8.87 -16.13
CA TRP A 10 0.08 -9.27 -15.37
C TRP A 10 1.02 -8.11 -15.04
N LEU A 11 1.24 -7.19 -15.98
CA LEU A 11 2.04 -5.98 -15.73
C LEU A 11 1.42 -5.11 -14.64
N SER A 12 0.10 -5.01 -14.60
CA SER A 12 -0.61 -4.23 -13.59
C SER A 12 -0.48 -4.86 -12.20
N VAL A 13 -0.60 -6.19 -12.10
CA VAL A 13 -0.33 -6.93 -10.85
C VAL A 13 1.11 -6.71 -10.38
N LEU A 14 2.09 -6.86 -11.28
CA LEU A 14 3.50 -6.64 -10.97
C LEU A 14 3.74 -5.20 -10.45
N ALA A 15 3.13 -4.20 -11.07
CA ALA A 15 3.25 -2.81 -10.62
C ALA A 15 2.73 -2.62 -9.18
N LEU A 16 1.56 -3.20 -8.85
CA LEU A 16 0.99 -3.14 -7.50
C LEU A 16 1.87 -3.87 -6.48
N ILE A 17 2.48 -5.01 -6.86
CA ILE A 17 3.44 -5.73 -6.02
C ILE A 17 4.70 -4.88 -5.78
N PHE A 18 5.29 -4.28 -6.82
CA PHE A 18 6.47 -3.42 -6.67
C PHE A 18 6.20 -2.21 -5.77
N MET A 19 5.05 -1.57 -5.90
CA MET A 19 4.63 -0.50 -4.99
C MET A 19 4.50 -1.00 -3.54
N SER A 20 3.95 -2.21 -3.36
CA SER A 20 3.83 -2.83 -2.03
C SER A 20 5.20 -3.07 -1.39
N ILE A 21 6.22 -3.49 -2.15
CA ILE A 21 7.59 -3.70 -1.63
C ILE A 21 8.16 -2.41 -1.03
N GLY A 22 7.91 -1.25 -1.67
CA GLY A 22 8.35 0.05 -1.14
C GLY A 22 7.75 0.33 0.24
N ILE A 23 6.46 0.08 0.40
CA ILE A 23 5.74 0.24 1.67
C ILE A 23 6.26 -0.76 2.72
N PHE A 24 6.45 -2.02 2.35
CA PHE A 24 7.00 -3.03 3.24
C PHE A 24 8.40 -2.66 3.75
N LYS A 25 9.27 -2.09 2.89
CA LYS A 25 10.59 -1.62 3.31
C LYS A 25 10.50 -0.48 4.33
N GLN A 26 9.61 0.50 4.10
CA GLN A 26 9.40 1.59 5.06
C GLN A 26 8.83 1.08 6.39
N TRP A 27 7.86 0.16 6.33
CA TRP A 27 7.30 -0.49 7.51
C TRP A 27 8.35 -1.25 8.31
N MET A 28 9.17 -2.08 7.65
CA MET A 28 10.27 -2.78 8.30
C MET A 28 11.31 -1.83 8.89
N HIS A 29 11.58 -0.71 8.23
CA HIS A 29 12.49 0.31 8.74
C HIS A 29 11.98 0.88 10.07
N ILE A 30 10.72 1.33 10.13
CA ILE A 30 10.09 1.81 11.38
C ILE A 30 10.16 0.75 12.49
N GLN A 31 9.82 -0.50 12.18
CA GLN A 31 9.85 -1.59 13.16
C GLN A 31 11.26 -1.83 13.71
N LYS A 32 12.30 -1.70 12.87
CA LYS A 32 13.69 -1.91 13.26
C LYS A 32 14.28 -0.73 14.03
N THR A 33 14.00 0.49 13.61
CA THR A 33 14.57 1.69 14.23
C THR A 33 13.77 2.15 15.45
N GLY A 34 12.47 1.81 15.51
CA GLY A 34 11.56 2.33 16.53
C GLY A 34 11.32 3.84 16.44
N SER A 35 11.78 4.49 15.38
CA SER A 35 11.58 5.93 15.13
C SER A 35 10.77 6.14 13.86
N ALA A 36 9.95 7.19 13.89
CA ALA A 36 9.17 7.65 12.77
C ALA A 36 9.16 9.18 12.67
N ASP A 37 10.19 9.84 13.20
CA ASP A 37 10.27 11.31 13.29
C ASP A 37 10.30 11.96 11.91
N ASP A 38 11.08 11.37 10.99
CA ASP A 38 11.23 11.85 9.61
C ASP A 38 10.02 11.53 8.70
N ILE A 39 9.00 10.86 9.23
CA ILE A 39 7.86 10.39 8.44
C ILE A 39 6.67 11.32 8.62
N VAL A 40 6.25 11.96 7.53
CA VAL A 40 5.09 12.85 7.50
C VAL A 40 3.80 12.01 7.53
N THR A 41 3.12 12.00 8.67
CA THR A 41 1.90 11.20 8.89
C THR A 41 0.78 11.53 7.90
N GLN A 42 0.66 12.80 7.49
CA GLN A 42 -0.34 13.24 6.53
C GLN A 42 -0.13 12.63 5.13
N GLU A 43 1.13 12.43 4.71
CA GLU A 43 1.40 11.76 3.44
C GLU A 43 0.98 10.29 3.47
N VAL A 44 1.26 9.59 4.57
CA VAL A 44 0.88 8.18 4.73
C VAL A 44 -0.64 8.03 4.82
N LEU A 45 -1.32 8.94 5.54
CA LEU A 45 -2.78 8.99 5.60
C LEU A 45 -3.38 9.22 4.20
N THR A 46 -2.80 10.14 3.42
CA THR A 46 -3.26 10.43 2.05
C THR A 46 -3.11 9.19 1.17
N ARG A 47 -1.97 8.50 1.22
CA ARG A 47 -1.75 7.24 0.48
C ARG A 47 -2.72 6.14 0.92
N PHE A 48 -2.99 6.04 2.23
CA PHE A 48 -3.96 5.09 2.77
C PHE A 48 -5.36 5.34 2.19
N ILE A 49 -5.86 6.57 2.27
CA ILE A 49 -7.18 6.94 1.73
C ILE A 49 -7.26 6.67 0.22
N ILE A 50 -6.27 7.11 -0.55
CA ILE A 50 -6.22 6.90 -2.01
C ILE A 50 -6.24 5.41 -2.35
N THR A 51 -5.51 4.58 -1.62
CA THR A 51 -5.45 3.13 -1.83
C THR A 51 -6.83 2.49 -1.68
N TRP A 52 -7.60 2.90 -0.67
CA TRP A 52 -8.95 2.39 -0.44
C TRP A 52 -9.96 2.92 -1.47
N ILE A 53 -9.87 4.19 -1.87
CA ILE A 53 -10.69 4.74 -2.96
C ILE A 53 -10.46 3.97 -4.26
N LEU A 54 -9.20 3.71 -4.60
CA LEU A 54 -8.84 2.94 -5.79
C LEU A 54 -9.31 1.49 -5.69
N PHE A 55 -9.26 0.88 -4.50
CA PHE A 55 -9.79 -0.46 -4.28
C PHE A 55 -11.28 -0.54 -4.63
N VAL A 56 -12.10 0.38 -4.12
CA VAL A 56 -13.53 0.43 -4.45
C VAL A 56 -13.73 0.58 -5.96
N LYS A 57 -13.00 1.50 -6.60
CA LYS A 57 -13.08 1.70 -8.05
C LYS A 57 -12.74 0.43 -8.83
N ILE A 58 -11.65 -0.24 -8.47
CA ILE A 58 -11.17 -1.47 -9.12
C ILE A 58 -12.20 -2.61 -8.95
N VAL A 59 -12.77 -2.75 -7.76
CA VAL A 59 -13.84 -3.73 -7.50
C VAL A 59 -15.07 -3.46 -8.39
N LEU A 60 -15.46 -2.20 -8.56
CA LEU A 60 -16.58 -1.82 -9.43
C LEU A 60 -16.30 -2.08 -10.92
N VAL A 61 -15.03 -2.01 -11.35
CA VAL A 61 -14.62 -2.35 -12.73
C VAL A 61 -14.63 -3.86 -12.96
N GLY A 62 -14.51 -4.67 -11.90
CA GLY A 62 -14.57 -6.13 -11.98
C GLY A 62 -13.27 -6.79 -12.46
N ASP A 63 -12.14 -6.09 -12.43
CA ASP A 63 -10.84 -6.63 -12.81
C ASP A 63 -10.21 -7.44 -11.67
N ILE A 64 -10.34 -8.77 -11.75
CA ILE A 64 -9.87 -9.70 -10.71
C ILE A 64 -8.36 -9.57 -10.46
N TYR A 65 -7.55 -9.33 -11.50
CA TYR A 65 -6.10 -9.25 -11.36
C TYR A 65 -5.71 -7.99 -10.58
N LEU A 66 -6.30 -6.84 -10.94
CA LEU A 66 -6.12 -5.60 -10.20
C LEU A 66 -6.63 -5.70 -8.77
N ILE A 67 -7.76 -6.38 -8.53
CA ILE A 67 -8.28 -6.60 -7.17
C ILE A 67 -7.23 -7.30 -6.31
N ILE A 68 -6.63 -8.39 -6.80
CA ILE A 68 -5.62 -9.15 -6.04
C ILE A 68 -4.43 -8.26 -5.67
N GLY A 69 -3.85 -7.56 -6.65
CA GLY A 69 -2.71 -6.66 -6.39
C GLY A 69 -3.07 -5.52 -5.42
N GLN A 70 -4.29 -5.00 -5.53
CA GLN A 70 -4.76 -3.90 -4.68
C GLN A 70 -5.05 -4.36 -3.25
N VAL A 71 -5.50 -5.60 -3.03
CA VAL A 71 -5.63 -6.18 -1.69
C VAL A 71 -4.25 -6.27 -1.02
N VAL A 72 -3.24 -6.75 -1.74
CA VAL A 72 -1.86 -6.85 -1.21
C VAL A 72 -1.34 -5.46 -0.82
N LEU A 73 -1.52 -4.47 -1.70
CA LEU A 73 -1.14 -3.09 -1.43
C LEU A 73 -1.91 -2.49 -0.24
N GLY A 74 -3.22 -2.75 -0.17
CA GLY A 74 -4.11 -2.32 0.90
C GLY A 74 -3.69 -2.86 2.26
N ILE A 75 -3.33 -4.15 2.33
CA ILE A 75 -2.82 -4.77 3.56
C ILE A 75 -1.48 -4.12 3.96
N ALA A 76 -0.56 -3.96 3.00
CA ALA A 76 0.75 -3.36 3.25
C ALA A 76 0.64 -1.92 3.80
N ILE A 77 -0.16 -1.06 3.17
CA ILE A 77 -0.35 0.33 3.63
C ILE A 77 -1.08 0.39 4.98
N THR A 78 -2.01 -0.54 5.24
CA THR A 78 -2.72 -0.60 6.52
C THR A 78 -1.76 -0.96 7.66
N MET A 79 -0.95 -2.01 7.48
CA MET A 79 0.07 -2.41 8.46
C MET A 79 1.09 -1.29 8.71
N TYR A 80 1.54 -0.64 7.64
CA TYR A 80 2.44 0.50 7.72
C TYR A 80 1.84 1.66 8.51
N PHE A 81 0.61 2.06 8.19
CA PHE A 81 -0.07 3.18 8.84
C PHE A 81 -0.34 2.92 10.32
N ILE A 82 -0.82 1.72 10.68
CA ILE A 82 -1.04 1.34 12.09
C ILE A 82 0.29 1.38 12.86
N THR A 83 1.36 0.84 12.27
CA THR A 83 2.69 0.84 12.88
C THR A 83 3.20 2.27 13.10
N LEU A 84 3.03 3.13 12.10
CA LEU A 84 3.41 4.55 12.18
C LEU A 84 2.69 5.26 13.32
N LEU A 85 1.37 5.10 13.43
CA LEU A 85 0.57 5.69 14.52
C LEU A 85 1.01 5.16 15.88
N HIS A 86 1.27 3.85 15.97
CA HIS A 86 1.70 3.22 17.20
C HIS A 86 3.06 3.75 17.68
N VAL A 87 4.05 3.83 16.78
CA VAL A 87 5.38 4.37 17.11
C VAL A 87 5.30 5.84 17.49
N LYS A 88 4.59 6.68 16.72
CA LYS A 88 4.45 8.10 17.05
C LYS A 88 3.72 8.36 18.36
N SER A 89 2.78 7.49 18.76
CA SER A 89 2.10 7.62 20.05
C SER A 89 3.01 7.39 21.27
N ARG A 90 4.16 6.73 21.07
CA ARG A 90 5.15 6.43 22.12
C ARG A 90 6.29 7.45 22.20
N LEU A 91 6.42 8.32 21.20
CA LEU A 91 7.44 9.36 21.19
C LEU A 91 6.99 10.52 22.09
N PRO A 92 7.86 11.03 22.98
CA PRO A 92 7.54 12.22 23.76
C PRO A 92 7.30 13.40 22.80
N LYS A 93 6.21 14.14 23.04
CA LYS A 93 5.84 15.32 22.26
C LYS A 93 6.85 16.45 22.42
#